data_AF-T0LFB5-F1
#
_entry.id   AF-T0LFB5-F1
#
_cell.length_a   1.000
_cell.length_b   1.000
_cell.length_c   1.000
_cell.angle_alpha   90.00
_cell.angle_beta   90.00
_cell.angle_gamma   90.00
#
_symmetry.space_group_name_H-M   'P 1'
#
loop_
_entity.id
_entity.type
_entity.pdbx_description
1 polymer ?
#
loop_
_entity_poly.entity_id
_entity_poly.type
_entity_poly.pdbx_seq_one_letter_code
_entity_poly.pdbx_strand_id
1 'polypeptide(L)'
;MEWEKVVDKGDNVFDIPYSWLSLHYYEALTVLFKIENGLRIFVYTILKNELLEKWAELSITSDDADKGTIKSIAEKRINQAKGFGYLGYTVTSPLMLLTSGELIRLITSDSYWKYFNKYFKGRKEIIKNKLEEIGQIRNSLAHFRPISTGDVEVVKQNANQVLTVIETCISEMVNCRNIVPTNTGEDWYTEIRGLDTDNCTLSFSQSVDEQWVKINIQYKCPCIKTKMWGNYSMLSSVLNIKSPAILKEFPKLCNLIIFLSESVSSDMGEGLVLDIRKEVQVVLSRQVLNDHYIEIKNQIKEVLLTISQQTQLITQDNLAKGKIVEVGSATATRGKSGEYEDWHISTDSLALPVKEDDPPEYWGNFSLLSMHFISGTDKYPWMPVAVCPEYDVLF
;
A
#
# COMPACT_ATOMS: atom_id res chain seq x y z
N MET A 1 -11.34 -3.93 -40.91
CA MET A 1 -11.45 -4.90 -39.81
C MET A 1 -12.33 -4.24 -38.77
N GLU A 2 -13.59 -4.66 -38.66
CA GLU A 2 -14.51 -4.12 -37.66
C GLU A 2 -14.46 -5.04 -36.44
N TRP A 3 -14.09 -4.49 -35.30
CA TRP A 3 -14.08 -5.21 -34.03
C TRP A 3 -15.44 -5.05 -33.37
N GLU A 4 -16.06 -6.17 -33.00
CA GLU A 4 -17.29 -6.16 -32.19
C GLU A 4 -17.03 -5.41 -30.88
N LYS A 5 -18.02 -4.66 -30.39
CA LYS A 5 -17.93 -3.87 -29.17
C LYS A 5 -18.84 -4.44 -28.11
N VAL A 6 -18.45 -4.31 -26.84
CA VAL A 6 -19.33 -4.57 -25.71
C VAL A 6 -20.54 -3.64 -25.80
N VAL A 7 -21.74 -4.20 -25.59
CA VAL A 7 -22.97 -3.42 -25.49
C VAL A 7 -23.31 -3.26 -24.01
N ASP A 8 -23.28 -2.02 -23.53
CA ASP A 8 -23.79 -1.66 -22.22
C ASP A 8 -25.33 -1.62 -22.29
N LYS A 9 -25.98 -2.51 -21.54
CA LYS A 9 -27.45 -2.60 -21.46
C LYS A 9 -28.02 -1.79 -20.29
N GLY A 10 -27.17 -1.06 -19.54
CA GLY A 10 -27.52 -0.42 -18.27
C GLY A 10 -27.46 -1.39 -17.09
N ASP A 11 -27.53 -0.85 -15.87
CA ASP A 11 -27.59 -1.61 -14.60
C ASP A 11 -26.46 -2.64 -14.42
N ASN A 12 -25.24 -2.33 -14.87
CA ASN A 12 -24.08 -3.25 -14.85
C ASN A 12 -24.27 -4.54 -15.66
N VAL A 13 -25.17 -4.54 -16.64
CA VAL A 13 -25.38 -5.65 -17.56
C VAL A 13 -24.66 -5.37 -18.87
N PHE A 14 -23.65 -6.18 -19.17
CA PHE A 14 -22.86 -6.08 -20.40
C PHE A 14 -23.12 -7.29 -21.30
N ASP A 15 -23.34 -7.03 -22.59
CA ASP A 15 -23.34 -8.08 -23.61
C ASP A 15 -21.94 -8.20 -24.22
N ILE A 16 -21.23 -9.28 -23.85
CA ILE A 16 -19.89 -9.56 -24.35
C ILE A 16 -20.01 -10.42 -25.60
N PRO A 17 -19.43 -10.02 -26.75
CA PRO A 17 -19.56 -10.79 -27.97
C PRO A 17 -19.03 -12.22 -27.83
N TYR A 18 -19.76 -13.21 -28.35
CA TYR A 18 -19.38 -14.63 -28.28
C TYR A 18 -18.07 -14.95 -29.02
N SER A 19 -17.64 -14.08 -29.93
CA SER A 19 -16.36 -14.20 -30.65
C SER A 19 -15.14 -13.88 -29.78
N TRP A 20 -15.35 -13.31 -28.59
CA TRP A 20 -14.29 -12.97 -27.64
C TRP A 20 -13.86 -14.17 -26.79
N LEU A 21 -12.90 -13.96 -25.89
CA LEU A 21 -12.44 -14.98 -24.95
C LEU A 21 -13.57 -15.46 -24.05
N SER A 22 -13.57 -16.76 -23.75
CA SER A 22 -14.52 -17.36 -22.82
C SER A 22 -14.37 -16.81 -21.40
N LEU A 23 -15.47 -16.79 -20.62
CA LEU A 23 -15.52 -16.22 -19.27
C LEU A 23 -14.44 -16.77 -18.31
N HIS A 24 -14.08 -18.05 -18.43
CA HIS A 24 -13.06 -18.66 -17.58
C HIS A 24 -11.65 -18.07 -17.77
N TYR A 25 -11.35 -17.42 -18.91
CA TYR A 25 -10.10 -16.66 -19.08
C TYR A 25 -10.09 -15.40 -18.21
N TYR A 26 -11.21 -14.68 -18.14
CA TYR A 26 -11.36 -13.50 -17.27
C TYR A 26 -11.19 -13.88 -15.81
N GLU A 27 -11.81 -14.99 -15.40
CA GLU A 27 -11.68 -15.52 -14.05
C GLU A 27 -10.25 -15.94 -13.72
N ALA A 28 -9.58 -16.68 -14.62
CA ALA A 28 -8.20 -17.09 -14.45
C ALA A 28 -7.26 -15.88 -14.29
N LEU A 29 -7.39 -14.86 -15.16
CA LEU A 29 -6.60 -13.63 -15.09
C LEU A 29 -6.81 -12.91 -13.75
N THR A 30 -8.06 -12.80 -13.29
CA THR A 30 -8.39 -12.14 -12.03
C THR A 30 -7.76 -12.86 -10.84
N VAL A 31 -7.93 -14.18 -10.78
CA VAL A 31 -7.40 -15.01 -9.67
C VAL A 31 -5.87 -15.00 -9.67
N LEU A 32 -5.24 -15.21 -10.82
CA LEU A 32 -3.77 -15.20 -10.95
C LEU A 32 -3.18 -13.84 -10.59
N PHE A 33 -3.82 -12.75 -11.01
CA PHE A 33 -3.41 -11.40 -10.65
C PHE A 33 -3.39 -11.20 -9.13
N LYS A 34 -4.48 -11.59 -8.45
CA LYS A 34 -4.57 -11.47 -6.98
C LYS A 34 -3.52 -12.33 -6.28
N ILE A 35 -3.33 -13.57 -6.72
CA ILE A 35 -2.29 -14.47 -6.19
C ILE A 35 -0.89 -13.86 -6.34
N GLU A 36 -0.53 -13.40 -7.54
CA GLU A 36 0.82 -12.90 -7.83
C GLU A 36 1.14 -11.66 -6.98
N ASN A 37 0.20 -10.71 -6.87
CA ASN A 37 0.42 -9.50 -6.09
C ASN A 37 0.32 -9.73 -4.58
N GLY A 38 -0.55 -10.64 -4.13
CA GLY A 38 -0.57 -11.10 -2.73
C GLY A 38 0.76 -11.73 -2.31
N LEU A 39 1.33 -12.58 -3.17
CA LEU A 39 2.65 -13.17 -2.93
C LEU A 39 3.77 -12.13 -2.93
N ARG A 40 3.72 -11.10 -3.79
CA ARG A 40 4.73 -10.01 -3.78
C ARG A 40 4.74 -9.25 -2.46
N ILE A 41 3.57 -8.87 -1.96
CA ILE A 41 3.45 -8.19 -0.67
C ILE A 41 3.94 -9.11 0.45
N PHE A 42 3.49 -10.37 0.45
CA PHE A 42 3.92 -11.35 1.43
C PHE A 42 5.44 -11.47 1.48
N VAL A 43 6.07 -11.72 0.32
CA VAL A 43 7.53 -11.85 0.19
C VAL A 43 8.23 -10.59 0.68
N TYR A 44 7.76 -9.41 0.26
CA TYR A 44 8.29 -8.13 0.74
C TYR A 44 8.23 -8.04 2.26
N THR A 45 7.06 -8.23 2.85
CA THR A 45 6.82 -8.10 4.29
C THR A 45 7.74 -9.01 5.09
N ILE A 46 7.82 -10.30 4.72
CA ILE A 46 8.64 -11.26 5.47
C ILE A 46 10.12 -10.94 5.32
N LEU A 47 10.60 -10.65 4.11
CA LEU A 47 12.01 -10.33 3.91
C LEU A 47 12.41 -9.02 4.57
N LYS A 48 11.56 -7.99 4.49
CA LYS A 48 11.78 -6.70 5.16
C LYS A 48 11.80 -6.86 6.68
N ASN A 49 10.91 -7.67 7.24
CA ASN A 49 10.90 -7.96 8.67
C ASN A 49 12.18 -8.68 9.13
N GLU A 50 12.62 -9.71 8.39
CA GLU A 50 13.72 -10.58 8.82
C GLU A 50 15.11 -10.03 8.49
N LEU A 51 15.21 -9.15 7.49
CA LEU A 51 16.50 -8.66 6.95
C LEU A 51 16.65 -7.14 6.93
N LEU A 52 15.60 -6.40 7.32
CA LEU A 52 15.58 -4.93 7.32
C LEU A 52 16.07 -4.38 5.98
N GLU A 53 16.99 -3.42 5.96
CA GLU A 53 17.56 -2.81 4.76
C GLU A 53 18.16 -3.79 3.73
N LYS A 54 18.56 -5.00 4.15
CA LYS A 54 19.24 -5.98 3.29
C LYS A 54 18.29 -6.85 2.46
N TRP A 55 16.98 -6.68 2.63
CA TRP A 55 15.98 -7.52 1.96
C TRP A 55 16.14 -7.55 0.43
N ALA A 56 16.48 -6.40 -0.18
CA ALA A 56 16.63 -6.26 -1.63
C ALA A 56 18.00 -6.79 -2.15
N GLU A 57 18.94 -7.07 -1.26
CA GLU A 57 20.28 -7.59 -1.58
C GLU A 57 20.30 -9.12 -1.63
N LEU A 58 19.18 -9.79 -1.36
CA LEU A 58 19.10 -11.24 -1.44
C LEU A 58 19.39 -11.74 -2.85
N SER A 59 20.21 -12.80 -2.91
CA SER A 59 20.61 -13.45 -4.14
C SER A 59 19.46 -14.30 -4.69
N ILE A 60 19.13 -14.10 -5.96
CA ILE A 60 18.14 -14.88 -6.70
C ILE A 60 18.74 -15.35 -8.03
N THR A 61 18.15 -16.42 -8.58
CA THR A 61 18.46 -16.90 -9.92
C THR A 61 17.30 -16.57 -10.84
N SER A 62 17.57 -15.78 -11.87
CA SER A 62 16.58 -15.38 -12.86
C SER A 62 16.12 -16.56 -13.72
N ASP A 63 15.06 -16.36 -14.49
CA ASP A 63 14.60 -17.37 -15.44
C ASP A 63 15.65 -17.71 -16.52
N ASP A 64 16.55 -16.77 -16.84
CA ASP A 64 17.66 -16.94 -17.79
C ASP A 64 18.92 -17.59 -17.13
N ALA A 65 18.78 -18.12 -15.92
CA ALA A 65 19.87 -18.64 -15.09
C ALA A 65 20.95 -17.62 -14.69
N ASP A 66 20.71 -16.32 -14.90
CA ASP A 66 21.57 -15.26 -14.38
C ASP A 66 21.44 -15.21 -12.85
N LYS A 67 22.59 -15.12 -12.18
CA LYS A 67 22.64 -14.87 -10.73
C LYS A 67 22.75 -13.37 -10.49
N GLY A 68 21.92 -12.86 -9.60
CA GLY A 68 21.96 -11.47 -9.16
C GLY A 68 21.26 -11.30 -7.82
N THR A 69 21.17 -10.07 -7.35
CA THR A 69 20.27 -9.71 -6.24
C THR A 69 18.90 -9.30 -6.76
N ILE A 70 17.87 -9.32 -5.89
CA ILE A 70 16.53 -8.78 -6.20
C ILE A 70 16.66 -7.37 -6.81
N LYS A 71 17.45 -6.50 -6.19
CA LYS A 71 17.73 -5.15 -6.68
C LYS A 71 18.37 -5.14 -8.06
N SER A 72 19.45 -5.90 -8.27
CA SER A 72 20.19 -5.87 -9.56
C SER A 72 19.36 -6.38 -10.74
N ILE A 73 18.50 -7.38 -10.52
CA ILE A 73 17.62 -7.92 -11.56
C ILE A 73 16.50 -6.94 -11.88
N ALA A 74 15.93 -6.27 -10.88
CA ALA A 74 15.00 -5.18 -11.07
C ALA A 74 15.63 -4.04 -11.88
N GLU A 75 16.82 -3.57 -11.51
CA GLU A 75 17.54 -2.51 -12.24
C GLU A 75 17.82 -2.89 -13.70
N LYS A 76 18.23 -4.13 -13.95
CA LYS A 76 18.41 -4.67 -15.32
C LYS A 76 17.12 -4.55 -16.13
N ARG A 77 15.97 -4.94 -15.56
CA ARG A 77 14.66 -4.88 -16.23
C ARG A 77 14.15 -3.45 -16.44
N ILE A 78 14.37 -2.56 -15.48
CA ILE A 78 14.03 -1.13 -15.63
C ILE A 78 14.84 -0.53 -16.78
N ASN A 79 16.15 -0.80 -16.84
CA ASN A 79 17.02 -0.30 -17.90
C ASN A 79 16.62 -0.85 -19.28
N GLN A 80 16.26 -2.13 -19.35
CA GLN A 80 15.70 -2.71 -20.57
C GLN A 80 14.40 -2.02 -20.99
N ALA A 81 13.45 -1.86 -20.06
CA ALA A 81 12.15 -1.24 -20.33
C ALA A 81 12.28 0.24 -20.78
N LYS A 82 13.21 1.00 -20.18
CA LYS A 82 13.57 2.36 -20.61
C LYS A 82 14.15 2.37 -22.03
N GLY A 83 14.97 1.39 -22.38
CA GLY A 83 15.52 1.22 -23.73
C GLY A 83 14.46 0.95 -24.80
N PHE A 84 13.37 0.25 -24.44
CA PHE A 84 12.25 -0.02 -25.35
C PHE A 84 11.15 1.06 -25.33
N GLY A 85 11.22 2.05 -24.44
CA GLY A 85 10.20 3.10 -24.31
C GLY A 85 8.88 2.64 -23.68
N TYR A 86 8.85 1.45 -23.08
CA TYR A 86 7.64 0.85 -22.49
C TYR A 86 7.80 0.70 -20.98
N LEU A 87 7.55 1.76 -20.24
CA LEU A 87 7.02 1.63 -18.88
C LEU A 87 5.65 2.27 -18.88
N GLY A 88 4.61 1.46 -19.13
CA GLY A 88 3.22 1.91 -19.11
C GLY A 88 2.73 2.27 -17.70
N TYR A 89 3.55 2.03 -16.66
CA TYR A 89 3.24 2.33 -15.27
C TYR A 89 4.51 2.51 -14.43
N THR A 90 4.35 3.26 -13.35
CA THR A 90 5.35 3.49 -12.31
C THR A 90 5.60 2.23 -11.48
N VAL A 91 6.87 1.87 -11.26
CA VAL A 91 7.25 0.74 -10.40
C VAL A 91 8.22 1.22 -9.33
N THR A 92 7.80 1.17 -8.06
CA THR A 92 8.63 1.56 -6.92
C THR A 92 9.30 0.39 -6.22
N SER A 93 8.71 -0.80 -6.26
CA SER A 93 9.26 -1.99 -5.61
C SER A 93 9.97 -2.93 -6.59
N PRO A 94 11.23 -3.34 -6.32
CA PRO A 94 11.94 -4.36 -7.08
C PRO A 94 11.18 -5.68 -7.27
N LEU A 95 10.31 -6.05 -6.32
CA LEU A 95 9.54 -7.31 -6.38
C LEU A 95 8.46 -7.30 -7.46
N MET A 96 7.98 -6.12 -7.86
CA MET A 96 7.04 -5.98 -8.98
C MET A 96 7.67 -6.42 -10.30
N LEU A 97 9.00 -6.38 -10.39
CA LEU A 97 9.73 -6.75 -11.59
C LEU A 97 10.09 -8.22 -11.63
N LEU A 98 9.90 -8.97 -10.54
CA LEU A 98 10.14 -10.41 -10.51
C LEU A 98 9.00 -11.17 -11.21
N THR A 99 9.37 -12.23 -11.93
CA THR A 99 8.40 -13.16 -12.51
C THR A 99 7.79 -14.04 -11.42
N SER A 100 6.63 -14.64 -11.71
CA SER A 100 6.03 -15.61 -10.79
C SER A 100 6.98 -16.79 -10.51
N GLY A 101 7.72 -17.26 -11.52
CA GLY A 101 8.73 -18.31 -11.35
C GLY A 101 9.85 -17.91 -10.39
N GLU A 102 10.38 -16.70 -10.52
CA GLU A 102 11.40 -16.16 -9.61
C GLU A 102 10.90 -16.03 -8.17
N LEU A 103 9.67 -15.53 -7.99
CA LEU A 103 9.03 -15.43 -6.67
C LEU A 103 8.88 -16.82 -6.03
N ILE A 104 8.41 -17.81 -6.79
CA ILE A 104 8.26 -19.19 -6.29
C ILE A 104 9.61 -19.79 -5.90
N ARG A 105 10.66 -19.59 -6.72
CA ARG A 105 12.02 -20.06 -6.41
C ARG A 105 12.61 -19.36 -5.18
N LEU A 106 12.34 -18.07 -5.02
CA LEU A 106 12.77 -17.31 -3.84
C LEU A 106 12.10 -17.86 -2.57
N ILE A 107 10.78 -18.05 -2.59
CA ILE A 107 10.01 -18.60 -1.46
C ILE A 107 10.52 -20.00 -1.10
N THR A 108 10.69 -20.87 -2.09
CA THR A 108 10.98 -22.30 -1.90
C THR A 108 12.48 -22.64 -1.92
N SER A 109 13.35 -21.64 -1.90
CA SER A 109 14.80 -21.77 -1.80
C SER A 109 15.20 -22.37 -0.45
N ASP A 110 16.16 -23.30 -0.43
CA ASP A 110 16.71 -23.84 0.82
C ASP A 110 17.29 -22.76 1.73
N SER A 111 17.89 -21.71 1.14
CA SER A 111 18.51 -20.62 1.89
C SER A 111 17.49 -19.73 2.60
N TYR A 112 16.27 -19.62 2.07
CA TYR A 112 15.26 -18.66 2.51
C TYR A 112 13.99 -19.30 3.05
N TRP A 113 13.78 -20.60 2.84
CA TRP A 113 12.61 -21.33 3.34
C TRP A 113 12.43 -21.20 4.85
N LYS A 114 13.53 -21.04 5.60
CA LYS A 114 13.51 -20.80 7.05
C LYS A 114 12.68 -19.57 7.45
N TYR A 115 12.58 -18.55 6.60
CA TYR A 115 11.79 -17.35 6.84
C TYR A 115 10.30 -17.56 6.52
N PHE A 116 10.00 -18.39 5.53
CA PHE A 116 8.66 -18.54 4.98
C PHE A 116 7.87 -19.72 5.55
N ASN A 117 8.53 -20.76 6.05
CA ASN A 117 7.91 -22.05 6.38
C ASN A 117 6.71 -21.94 7.35
N LYS A 118 6.75 -21.00 8.30
CA LYS A 118 5.71 -20.81 9.33
C LYS A 118 4.40 -20.30 8.76
N TYR A 119 4.43 -19.74 7.55
CA TYR A 119 3.26 -19.22 6.84
C TYR A 119 2.63 -20.22 5.87
N PHE A 120 3.16 -21.44 5.78
CA PHE A 120 2.64 -22.47 4.89
C PHE A 120 2.22 -23.73 5.64
N LYS A 121 1.02 -24.22 5.35
CA LYS A 121 0.50 -25.48 5.89
C LYS A 121 0.98 -26.68 5.05
N GLY A 122 2.28 -26.96 5.08
CA GLY A 122 2.84 -28.09 4.34
C GLY A 122 4.36 -28.10 4.26
N ARG A 123 4.91 -29.23 3.79
CA ARG A 123 6.35 -29.33 3.48
C ARG A 123 6.69 -28.49 2.26
N LYS A 124 7.93 -27.99 2.20
CA LYS A 124 8.44 -27.13 1.12
C LYS A 124 8.13 -27.68 -0.28
N GLU A 125 8.31 -28.99 -0.47
CA GLU A 125 8.10 -29.67 -1.75
C GLU A 125 6.63 -29.65 -2.17
N ILE A 126 5.70 -29.80 -1.22
CA ILE A 126 4.26 -29.75 -1.49
C ILE A 126 3.86 -28.32 -1.88
N ILE A 127 4.34 -27.33 -1.15
CA ILE A 127 4.06 -25.92 -1.43
C ILE A 127 4.64 -25.51 -2.78
N LYS A 128 5.85 -25.94 -3.08
CA LYS A 128 6.50 -25.74 -4.38
C LYS A 128 5.65 -26.30 -5.51
N ASN A 129 5.24 -27.56 -5.43
CA ASN A 129 4.43 -28.18 -6.49
C ASN A 129 3.12 -27.41 -6.73
N LYS A 130 2.43 -26.98 -5.66
CA LYS A 130 1.17 -26.20 -5.78
C LYS A 130 1.37 -24.86 -6.45
N LEU A 131 2.44 -24.15 -6.08
CA LEU A 131 2.79 -22.89 -6.70
C LEU A 131 3.23 -23.07 -8.16
N GLU A 132 3.95 -24.14 -8.47
CA GLU A 132 4.36 -24.47 -9.84
C GLU A 132 3.16 -24.84 -10.72
N GLU A 133 2.16 -25.56 -10.21
CA GLU A 133 0.90 -25.83 -10.93
C GLU A 133 0.16 -24.53 -11.28
N ILE A 134 0.07 -23.58 -10.34
CA ILE A 134 -0.46 -22.23 -10.63
C ILE A 134 0.39 -21.54 -11.70
N GLY A 135 1.72 -21.62 -11.57
CA GLY A 135 2.68 -21.05 -12.51
C GLY A 135 2.56 -21.60 -13.94
N GLN A 136 2.27 -22.89 -14.10
CA GLN A 136 2.06 -23.51 -15.40
C GLN A 136 0.84 -22.94 -16.14
N ILE A 137 -0.27 -22.73 -15.43
CA ILE A 137 -1.50 -22.16 -16.00
C ILE A 137 -1.29 -20.69 -16.36
N ARG A 138 -0.63 -19.93 -15.48
CA ARG A 138 -0.18 -18.55 -15.77
C ARG A 138 0.70 -18.49 -17.01
N ASN A 139 1.64 -19.42 -17.15
CA ASN A 139 2.54 -19.50 -18.30
C ASN A 139 1.77 -19.84 -19.59
N SER A 140 0.77 -20.72 -19.52
CA SER A 140 -0.11 -20.99 -20.65
C SER A 140 -0.84 -19.73 -21.11
N LEU A 141 -1.43 -18.95 -20.20
CA LEU A 141 -2.05 -17.66 -20.55
C LEU A 141 -1.06 -16.67 -21.17
N ALA A 142 0.15 -16.54 -20.60
CA ALA A 142 1.18 -15.63 -21.11
C ALA A 142 1.64 -15.97 -22.54
N HIS A 143 1.57 -17.25 -22.94
CA HIS A 143 1.88 -17.72 -24.28
C HIS A 143 0.63 -17.94 -25.16
N PHE A 144 -0.52 -17.39 -24.77
CA PHE A 144 -1.80 -17.52 -25.49
C PHE A 144 -2.20 -18.98 -25.76
N ARG A 145 -1.81 -19.90 -24.88
CA ARG A 145 -2.22 -21.31 -24.96
C ARG A 145 -3.61 -21.48 -24.34
N PRO A 146 -4.44 -22.38 -24.89
CA PRO A 146 -5.76 -22.62 -24.35
C PRO A 146 -5.71 -23.11 -22.90
N ILE A 147 -6.66 -22.63 -22.09
CA ILE A 147 -6.94 -23.15 -20.75
C ILE A 147 -8.40 -23.66 -20.69
N SER A 148 -8.67 -24.52 -19.72
CA SER A 148 -9.98 -25.11 -19.46
C SER A 148 -10.58 -24.59 -18.15
N THR A 149 -11.86 -24.85 -17.91
CA THR A 149 -12.50 -24.58 -16.61
C THR A 149 -11.87 -25.40 -15.48
N GLY A 150 -11.38 -26.61 -15.77
CA GLY A 150 -10.65 -27.43 -14.80
C GLY A 150 -9.35 -26.77 -14.33
N ASP A 151 -8.64 -26.07 -15.23
CA ASP A 151 -7.43 -25.32 -14.87
C ASP A 151 -7.75 -24.19 -13.88
N VAL A 152 -8.87 -23.48 -14.08
CA VAL A 152 -9.30 -22.43 -13.16
C VAL A 152 -9.56 -22.97 -11.76
N GLU A 153 -10.22 -24.12 -11.65
CA GLU A 153 -10.47 -24.78 -10.37
C GLU A 153 -9.18 -25.25 -9.69
N VAL A 154 -8.21 -25.76 -10.46
CA VAL A 154 -6.87 -26.08 -9.94
C VAL A 154 -6.19 -24.85 -9.34
N VAL A 155 -6.21 -23.71 -10.05
CA VAL A 155 -5.64 -22.45 -9.53
C VAL A 155 -6.30 -22.06 -8.21
N LYS A 156 -7.64 -22.02 -8.15
CA LYS A 156 -8.38 -21.65 -6.94
C LYS A 156 -8.10 -22.60 -5.77
N GLN A 157 -8.11 -23.91 -6.02
CA GLN A 157 -7.88 -24.92 -5.00
C GLN A 157 -6.47 -24.79 -4.40
N ASN A 158 -5.45 -24.68 -5.26
CA ASN A 158 -4.07 -24.51 -4.81
C ASN A 158 -3.87 -23.16 -4.11
N ALA A 159 -4.46 -22.09 -4.62
CA ALA A 159 -4.42 -20.78 -3.99
C ALA A 159 -5.01 -20.80 -2.58
N ASN A 160 -6.18 -21.41 -2.39
CA ASN A 160 -6.80 -21.55 -1.07
C ASN A 160 -5.87 -22.28 -0.08
N GLN A 161 -5.27 -23.39 -0.52
CA GLN A 161 -4.38 -24.18 0.35
C GLN A 161 -3.08 -23.48 0.70
N VAL A 162 -2.53 -22.70 -0.23
CA VAL A 162 -1.24 -22.02 -0.07
C VAL A 162 -1.39 -20.67 0.62
N LEU A 163 -2.43 -19.90 0.30
CA LEU A 163 -2.57 -18.50 0.72
C LEU A 163 -3.37 -18.30 2.00
N THR A 164 -4.06 -19.30 2.55
CA THR A 164 -4.93 -19.10 3.74
C THR A 164 -4.20 -18.40 4.90
N VAL A 165 -3.00 -18.84 5.26
CA VAL A 165 -2.23 -18.24 6.38
C VAL A 165 -1.59 -16.92 5.97
N ILE A 166 -1.21 -16.80 4.70
CA ILE A 166 -0.67 -15.56 4.14
C ILE A 166 -1.72 -14.45 4.17
N GLU A 167 -2.96 -14.75 3.76
CA GLU A 167 -4.09 -13.83 3.79
C GLU A 167 -4.33 -13.30 5.21
N THR A 168 -4.35 -14.20 6.20
CA THR A 168 -4.47 -13.78 7.61
C THR A 168 -3.31 -12.88 8.03
N CYS A 169 -2.06 -13.26 7.71
CA CYS A 169 -0.87 -12.47 8.07
C CYS A 169 -0.94 -11.05 7.48
N ILE A 170 -1.22 -10.90 6.19
CA ILE A 170 -1.31 -9.59 5.52
C ILE A 170 -2.50 -8.80 6.06
N SER A 171 -3.69 -9.41 6.15
CA SER A 171 -4.88 -8.73 6.67
C SER A 171 -4.66 -8.19 8.08
N GLU A 172 -4.03 -8.97 8.96
CA GLU A 172 -3.73 -8.55 10.34
C GLU A 172 -2.70 -7.43 10.38
N MET A 173 -1.61 -7.54 9.61
CA MET A 173 -0.57 -6.51 9.51
C MET A 173 -1.14 -5.18 9.03
N VAL A 174 -1.96 -5.21 7.97
CA VAL A 174 -2.42 -3.98 7.35
C VAL A 174 -3.53 -3.32 8.17
N ASN A 175 -4.46 -4.11 8.72
CA ASN A 175 -5.57 -3.56 9.47
C ASN A 175 -5.16 -3.09 10.87
N CYS A 176 -4.35 -3.86 11.62
CA CYS A 176 -3.99 -3.58 13.02
C CYS A 176 -5.19 -3.05 13.84
N ARG A 177 -6.25 -3.87 13.98
CA ARG A 177 -7.56 -3.41 14.45
C ARG A 177 -7.64 -3.10 15.95
N ASN A 178 -6.73 -3.65 16.74
CA ASN A 178 -6.81 -3.55 18.19
C ASN A 178 -6.04 -2.33 18.66
N ILE A 179 -6.64 -1.49 19.50
CA ILE A 179 -5.92 -0.39 20.15
C ILE A 179 -4.89 -1.00 21.12
N VAL A 180 -3.69 -0.43 21.18
CA VAL A 180 -2.70 -0.79 22.20
C VAL A 180 -3.16 -0.23 23.55
N PRO A 181 -3.36 -1.08 24.59
CA PRO A 181 -3.83 -0.63 25.89
C PRO A 181 -2.89 0.40 26.55
N THR A 182 -3.46 1.39 27.25
CA THR A 182 -2.68 2.47 27.89
C THR A 182 -1.88 2.03 29.10
N ASN A 183 -2.16 0.84 29.63
CA ASN A 183 -1.43 0.18 30.71
C ASN A 183 -0.34 -0.79 30.20
N THR A 184 -0.07 -0.82 28.88
CA THR A 184 1.06 -1.56 28.31
C THR A 184 2.37 -1.06 28.93
N GLY A 185 3.14 -1.98 29.51
CA GLY A 185 4.39 -1.71 30.21
C GLY A 185 5.65 -1.87 29.37
N GLU A 186 5.51 -2.09 28.06
CA GLU A 186 6.66 -2.24 27.16
C GLU A 186 7.40 -0.93 26.94
N ASP A 187 8.73 -0.99 26.92
CA ASP A 187 9.63 0.15 26.79
C ASP A 187 9.31 0.98 25.54
N TRP A 188 9.06 0.33 24.40
CA TRP A 188 8.73 1.06 23.16
C TRP A 188 7.46 1.90 23.30
N TYR A 189 6.43 1.39 23.99
CA TYR A 189 5.17 2.09 24.13
C TYR A 189 5.29 3.26 25.11
N THR A 190 5.92 3.02 26.26
CA THR A 190 6.08 4.04 27.29
C THR A 190 6.95 5.20 26.83
N GLU A 191 7.98 4.92 26.03
CA GLU A 191 8.93 5.92 25.53
C GLU A 191 8.44 6.72 24.31
N ILE A 192 7.55 6.14 23.48
CA ILE A 192 7.06 6.79 22.25
C ILE A 192 5.73 7.52 22.46
N ARG A 193 4.83 7.02 23.32
CA ARG A 193 3.47 7.60 23.46
C ARG A 193 3.41 9.06 23.92
N GLY A 194 4.48 9.56 24.53
CA GLY A 194 4.56 10.93 25.05
C GLY A 194 5.22 11.93 24.10
N LEU A 195 5.43 11.57 22.83
CA LEU A 195 6.13 12.42 21.86
C LEU A 195 5.22 13.40 21.10
N ASP A 196 3.95 13.53 21.51
CA ASP A 196 2.99 14.46 20.90
C ASP A 196 3.53 15.90 20.82
N THR A 197 3.04 16.63 19.83
CA THR A 197 3.32 18.06 19.62
C THR A 197 2.02 18.83 19.40
N ASP A 198 2.06 20.15 19.40
CA ASP A 198 0.87 20.99 19.17
C ASP A 198 0.12 20.68 17.86
N ASN A 199 0.83 20.17 16.84
CA ASN A 199 0.26 19.89 15.52
C ASN A 199 0.07 18.40 15.23
N CYS A 200 0.69 17.50 16.01
CA CYS A 200 0.68 16.06 15.77
C CYS A 200 0.37 15.29 17.04
N THR A 201 -0.60 14.37 16.96
CA THR A 201 -0.90 13.41 18.00
C THR A 201 -0.54 12.00 17.56
N LEU A 202 -0.09 11.17 18.50
CA LEU A 202 0.23 9.77 18.28
C LEU A 202 -0.87 8.87 18.81
N SER A 203 -1.23 7.85 18.03
CA SER A 203 -2.04 6.73 18.49
C SER A 203 -1.44 5.41 18.02
N PHE A 204 -1.77 4.34 18.73
CA PHE A 204 -1.14 3.04 18.55
C PHE A 204 -2.21 1.96 18.41
N SER A 205 -2.07 1.15 17.38
CA SER A 205 -2.88 -0.05 17.19
C SER A 205 -2.00 -1.24 16.84
N GLN A 206 -2.53 -2.45 16.96
CA GLN A 206 -1.80 -3.69 16.77
C GLN A 206 -2.69 -4.77 16.14
N SER A 207 -2.06 -5.77 15.54
CA SER A 207 -2.73 -6.97 15.06
C SER A 207 -3.30 -7.79 16.22
N VAL A 208 -4.24 -8.69 15.90
CA VAL A 208 -4.87 -9.59 16.89
C VAL A 208 -3.85 -10.52 17.55
N ASP A 209 -2.86 -10.98 16.78
CA ASP A 209 -1.74 -11.81 17.25
C ASP A 209 -0.59 -10.99 17.84
N GLU A 210 -0.75 -9.68 17.95
CA GLU A 210 0.20 -8.75 18.55
C GLU A 210 1.58 -8.69 17.84
N GLN A 211 1.74 -9.33 16.68
CA GLN A 211 2.99 -9.35 15.93
C GLN A 211 3.28 -8.03 15.21
N TRP A 212 2.24 -7.29 14.84
CA TRP A 212 2.34 -6.06 14.08
C TRP A 212 1.82 -4.89 14.90
N VAL A 213 2.53 -3.77 14.85
CA VAL A 213 2.16 -2.54 15.53
C VAL A 213 2.14 -1.41 14.52
N LYS A 214 1.07 -0.63 14.56
CA LYS A 214 0.86 0.57 13.76
C LYS A 214 0.96 1.79 14.68
N ILE A 215 1.87 2.68 14.35
CA ILE A 215 1.99 4.01 14.95
C ILE A 215 1.31 4.99 13.98
N ASN A 216 0.21 5.58 14.41
CA ASN A 216 -0.53 6.57 13.63
C ASN A 216 -0.17 7.98 14.09
N ILE A 217 0.42 8.76 13.19
CA ILE A 217 0.72 10.18 13.38
C ILE A 217 -0.42 10.98 12.75
N GLN A 218 -1.32 11.50 13.59
CA GLN A 218 -2.40 12.37 13.14
C GLN A 218 -1.92 13.82 13.16
N TYR A 219 -1.78 14.42 11.98
CA TYR A 219 -1.44 15.82 11.79
C TYR A 219 -2.71 16.64 11.56
N LYS A 220 -2.91 17.65 12.39
CA LYS A 220 -3.95 18.65 12.17
C LYS A 220 -3.45 19.64 11.13
N CYS A 221 -3.98 19.57 9.91
CA CYS A 221 -3.56 20.38 8.77
C CYS A 221 -4.00 21.83 8.94
N PRO A 222 -3.12 22.78 9.32
CA PRO A 222 -3.55 24.15 9.58
C PRO A 222 -3.96 24.84 8.28
N CYS A 223 -5.08 25.57 8.35
CA CYS A 223 -5.52 26.42 7.25
C CYS A 223 -4.79 27.76 7.28
N ILE A 224 -4.06 28.06 6.21
CA ILE A 224 -3.27 29.30 6.08
C ILE A 224 -4.16 30.42 5.54
N LYS A 225 -5.00 30.08 4.56
CA LYS A 225 -5.80 31.05 3.84
C LYS A 225 -7.07 30.43 3.30
N THR A 226 -8.19 31.11 3.50
CA THR A 226 -9.48 30.75 2.94
C THR A 226 -9.96 31.84 1.99
N LYS A 227 -10.45 31.46 0.82
CA LYS A 227 -11.20 32.32 -0.10
C LYS A 227 -12.59 31.75 -0.25
N MET A 228 -13.61 32.57 0.02
CA MET A 228 -15.00 32.22 -0.28
C MET A 228 -15.44 32.89 -1.57
N TRP A 229 -16.21 32.16 -2.38
CA TRP A 229 -16.95 32.72 -3.50
C TRP A 229 -18.45 32.55 -3.24
N GLY A 230 -19.09 33.66 -2.86
CA GLY A 230 -20.47 33.68 -2.40
C GLY A 230 -20.67 32.84 -1.14
N ASN A 231 -21.85 32.23 -1.03
CA ASN A 231 -22.24 31.38 0.12
C ASN A 231 -22.17 29.88 -0.18
N TYR A 232 -21.58 29.51 -1.32
CA TYR A 232 -21.68 28.17 -1.90
C TYR A 232 -20.35 27.46 -2.09
N SER A 233 -19.23 28.18 -2.10
CA SER A 233 -17.93 27.57 -2.38
C SER A 233 -16.79 28.23 -1.63
N MET A 234 -15.83 27.42 -1.23
CA MET A 234 -14.65 27.79 -0.48
C MET A 234 -13.43 27.07 -1.05
N LEU A 235 -12.34 27.81 -1.25
CA LEU A 235 -11.01 27.26 -1.49
C LEU A 235 -10.11 27.64 -0.33
N SER A 236 -9.49 26.63 0.26
CA SER A 236 -8.58 26.78 1.39
C SER A 236 -7.19 26.28 1.01
N SER A 237 -6.19 27.10 1.30
CA SER A 237 -4.78 26.70 1.31
C SER A 237 -4.46 26.14 2.69
N VAL A 238 -4.10 24.86 2.73
CA VAL A 238 -3.86 24.11 3.98
C VAL A 238 -2.47 23.51 3.94
N LEU A 239 -1.81 23.37 5.10
CA LEU A 239 -0.56 22.62 5.13
C LEU A 239 -0.84 21.13 5.06
N ASN A 240 0.07 20.41 4.42
CA ASN A 240 0.01 18.98 4.19
C ASN A 240 1.38 18.36 4.49
N ILE A 241 1.37 17.08 4.88
CA ILE A 241 2.58 16.28 5.02
C ILE A 241 2.86 15.55 3.70
N LYS A 242 4.09 15.71 3.20
CA LYS A 242 4.70 14.86 2.17
C LYS A 242 5.15 13.55 2.80
N SER A 243 4.21 12.64 2.99
CA SER A 243 4.48 11.31 3.57
C SER A 243 5.66 10.55 2.94
N PRO A 244 5.82 10.47 1.60
CA PRO A 244 7.00 9.78 1.03
C PRO A 244 8.32 10.51 1.33
N ALA A 245 8.29 11.83 1.55
CA ALA A 245 9.48 12.59 1.91
C ALA A 245 9.97 12.27 3.34
N ILE A 246 9.10 11.78 4.23
CA ILE A 246 9.51 11.26 5.54
C ILE A 246 10.51 10.11 5.34
N LEU A 247 10.20 9.18 4.45
CA LEU A 247 11.08 8.02 4.23
C LEU A 247 12.42 8.41 3.57
N LYS A 248 12.42 9.44 2.73
CA LYS A 248 13.62 9.97 2.07
C LYS A 248 14.53 10.74 3.05
N GLU A 249 13.96 11.58 3.90
CA GLU A 249 14.72 12.39 4.87
C GLU A 249 15.11 11.60 6.14
N PHE A 250 14.38 10.53 6.48
CA PHE A 250 14.62 9.69 7.65
C PHE A 250 14.90 8.22 7.24
N PRO A 251 16.02 7.94 6.57
CA PRO A 251 16.31 6.61 6.01
C PRO A 251 16.45 5.53 7.09
N LYS A 252 16.89 5.88 8.30
CA LYS A 252 16.94 4.93 9.43
C LYS A 252 15.56 4.42 9.82
N LEU A 253 14.57 5.32 9.85
CA LEU A 253 13.17 4.93 10.06
C LEU A 253 12.68 4.06 8.90
N CYS A 254 12.94 4.47 7.66
CA CYS A 254 12.61 3.69 6.46
C CYS A 254 13.16 2.26 6.52
N ASN A 255 14.35 2.07 7.09
CA ASN A 255 14.98 0.75 7.19
C ASN A 255 14.31 -0.17 8.22
N LEU A 256 13.68 0.39 9.26
CA LEU A 256 13.09 -0.34 10.39
C LEU A 256 11.59 -0.63 10.21
N ILE A 257 10.89 0.10 9.35
CA ILE A 257 9.45 -0.08 9.14
C ILE A 257 9.17 -1.13 8.06
N ILE A 258 7.98 -1.72 8.07
CA ILE A 258 7.50 -2.51 6.94
C ILE A 258 6.98 -1.58 5.85
N PHE A 259 6.07 -0.67 6.21
CA PHE A 259 5.52 0.31 5.29
C PHE A 259 5.02 1.57 6.00
N LEU A 260 4.83 2.62 5.20
CA LEU A 260 4.17 3.86 5.55
C LEU A 260 3.01 4.10 4.57
N SER A 261 1.82 4.31 5.10
CA SER A 261 0.63 4.70 4.34
C SER A 261 0.01 5.98 4.90
N GLU A 262 -0.98 6.51 4.19
CA GLU A 262 -1.70 7.70 4.62
C GLU A 262 -3.21 7.63 4.41
N SER A 263 -3.92 8.51 5.12
CA SER A 263 -5.33 8.86 4.90
C SER A 263 -5.52 10.35 5.13
N VAL A 264 -6.53 10.93 4.51
CA VAL A 264 -6.98 12.29 4.82
C VAL A 264 -8.46 12.21 5.20
N SER A 265 -8.79 12.83 6.34
CA SER A 265 -10.17 13.04 6.77
C SER A 265 -10.44 14.54 6.85
N SER A 266 -11.68 14.92 6.61
CA SER A 266 -12.11 16.31 6.65
C SER A 266 -13.52 16.42 7.16
N ASP A 267 -13.76 17.50 7.91
CA ASP A 267 -15.08 17.86 8.41
C ASP A 267 -15.26 19.39 8.34
N MET A 268 -16.52 19.83 8.33
CA MET A 268 -16.87 21.24 8.43
C MET A 268 -17.10 21.60 9.91
N GLY A 269 -16.12 22.25 10.52
CA GLY A 269 -16.21 22.71 11.90
C GLY A 269 -17.15 23.90 12.08
N GLU A 270 -17.39 24.25 13.34
CA GLU A 270 -18.16 25.43 13.72
C GLU A 270 -17.55 26.71 13.10
N GLY A 271 -18.42 27.61 12.63
CA GLY A 271 -18.00 28.87 11.99
C GLY A 271 -17.51 28.74 10.55
N LEU A 272 -17.82 27.64 9.86
CA LEU A 272 -17.39 27.35 8.47
C LEU A 272 -15.87 27.24 8.33
N VAL A 273 -15.23 26.63 9.32
CA VAL A 273 -13.79 26.36 9.32
C VAL A 273 -13.57 24.89 8.95
N LEU A 274 -12.77 24.64 7.92
CA LEU A 274 -12.37 23.27 7.56
C LEU A 274 -11.49 22.69 8.65
N ASP A 275 -11.90 21.57 9.25
CA ASP A 275 -11.04 20.71 10.06
C ASP A 275 -10.53 19.58 9.17
N ILE A 276 -9.25 19.64 8.80
CA ILE A 276 -8.61 18.63 7.96
C ILE A 276 -7.53 17.95 8.77
N ARG A 277 -7.54 16.62 8.75
CA ARG A 277 -6.55 15.80 9.43
C ARG A 277 -5.93 14.85 8.44
N LYS A 278 -4.60 14.78 8.46
CA LYS A 278 -3.86 13.77 7.72
C LYS A 278 -3.30 12.76 8.69
N GLU A 279 -3.56 11.50 8.41
CA GLU A 279 -3.01 10.38 9.16
C GLU A 279 -1.85 9.78 8.38
N VAL A 280 -0.69 9.67 9.04
CA VAL A 280 0.48 8.97 8.52
C VAL A 280 0.67 7.72 9.38
N GLN A 281 0.43 6.57 8.77
CA GLN A 281 0.43 5.28 9.45
C GLN A 281 1.75 4.56 9.18
N VAL A 282 2.50 4.29 10.24
CA VAL A 282 3.79 3.61 10.19
C VAL A 282 3.62 2.21 10.79
N VAL A 283 3.85 1.16 10.01
CA VAL A 283 3.69 -0.23 10.47
C VAL A 283 5.05 -0.91 10.65
N LEU A 284 5.24 -1.52 11.81
CA LEU A 284 6.43 -2.26 12.20
C LEU A 284 6.05 -3.62 12.77
N SER A 285 7.00 -4.55 12.81
CA SER A 285 6.83 -5.72 13.68
C SER A 285 7.15 -5.36 15.12
N ARG A 286 6.48 -6.05 16.04
CA ARG A 286 6.74 -5.90 17.47
C ARG A 286 8.14 -6.32 17.86
N GLN A 287 8.70 -7.31 17.18
CA GLN A 287 10.10 -7.71 17.37
C GLN A 287 11.05 -6.55 17.06
N VAL A 288 10.91 -5.92 15.89
CA VAL A 288 11.77 -4.79 15.51
C VAL A 288 11.58 -3.60 16.46
N LEU A 289 10.35 -3.34 16.91
CA LEU A 289 10.10 -2.34 17.95
C LEU A 289 10.86 -2.66 19.23
N ASN A 290 10.77 -3.88 19.75
CA ASN A 290 11.49 -4.27 20.98
C ASN A 290 13.00 -4.17 20.83
N ASP A 291 13.54 -4.60 19.68
CA ASP A 291 14.99 -4.64 19.44
C ASP A 291 15.58 -3.24 19.17
N HIS A 292 14.79 -2.31 18.61
CA HIS A 292 15.26 -1.02 18.10
C HIS A 292 14.49 0.21 18.62
N TYR A 293 13.73 0.10 19.71
CA TYR A 293 12.82 1.18 20.16
C TYR A 293 13.51 2.52 20.37
N ILE A 294 14.77 2.54 20.84
CA ILE A 294 15.52 3.78 21.07
C ILE A 294 15.74 4.53 19.75
N GLU A 295 16.14 3.81 18.71
CA GLU A 295 16.36 4.40 17.39
C GLU A 295 15.03 4.86 16.76
N ILE A 296 13.99 4.02 16.86
CA ILE A 296 12.63 4.35 16.37
C ILE A 296 12.10 5.60 17.07
N LYS A 297 12.18 5.66 18.41
CA LYS A 297 11.80 6.82 19.22
C LYS A 297 12.50 8.08 18.74
N ASN A 298 13.83 8.03 18.57
CA ASN A 298 14.61 9.18 18.14
C ASN A 298 14.20 9.65 16.75
N GLN A 299 13.97 8.73 15.81
CA GLN A 299 13.52 9.07 14.46
C GLN A 299 12.10 9.65 14.45
N ILE A 300 11.15 9.04 15.16
CA ILE A 300 9.78 9.57 15.29
C ILE A 300 9.80 10.96 15.91
N LYS A 301 10.58 11.16 16.99
CA LYS A 301 10.76 12.49 17.60
C LYS A 301 11.30 13.51 16.60
N GLU A 302 12.29 13.15 15.80
CA GLU A 302 12.87 14.03 14.79
C GLU A 302 11.89 14.38 13.67
N VAL A 303 11.08 13.42 13.22
CA VAL A 303 9.96 13.63 12.29
C VAL A 303 8.98 14.66 12.84
N LEU A 304 8.50 14.46 14.07
CA LEU A 304 7.52 15.35 14.70
C LEU A 304 8.07 16.76 14.93
N LEU A 305 9.32 16.87 15.37
CA LEU A 305 10.00 18.16 15.51
C LEU A 305 10.14 18.87 14.16
N THR A 306 10.50 18.14 13.11
CA THR A 306 10.64 18.70 11.76
C THR A 306 9.30 19.18 11.21
N ILE A 307 8.22 18.41 11.42
CA ILE A 307 6.85 18.80 11.06
C ILE A 307 6.48 20.09 11.80
N SER A 308 6.69 20.14 13.11
CA SER A 308 6.36 21.31 13.93
C SER A 308 7.12 22.56 13.49
N GLN A 309 8.44 22.46 13.31
CA GLN A 309 9.29 23.56 12.85
C GLN A 309 8.88 24.07 11.46
N GLN A 310 8.65 23.17 10.49
CA GLN A 310 8.24 23.57 9.15
C GLN A 310 6.82 24.13 9.12
N THR A 311 5.91 23.59 9.94
CA THR A 311 4.55 24.12 10.10
C THR A 311 4.59 25.56 10.60
N GLN A 312 5.36 25.83 11.65
CA GLN A 312 5.53 27.17 12.20
C GLN A 312 6.16 28.13 11.18
N LEU A 313 7.23 27.69 10.50
CA LEU A 313 7.92 28.49 9.51
C LEU A 313 6.99 28.89 8.35
N ILE A 314 6.26 27.93 7.75
CA ILE A 314 5.41 28.21 6.59
C ILE A 314 4.18 29.04 6.98
N THR A 315 3.67 28.87 8.21
CA THR A 315 2.56 29.70 8.71
C THR A 315 2.97 31.15 8.92
N GLN A 316 4.22 31.40 9.33
CA GLN A 316 4.77 32.75 9.52
C GLN A 316 5.27 33.37 8.20
N ASP A 317 5.87 32.55 7.34
CA ASP A 317 6.41 32.92 6.03
C ASP A 317 5.80 32.03 4.94
N ASN A 318 4.72 32.54 4.33
CA ASN A 318 3.94 31.85 3.29
C ASN A 318 4.73 31.54 2.00
N LEU A 319 6.00 31.95 1.90
CA LEU A 319 6.89 31.64 0.77
C LEU A 319 7.89 30.52 1.09
N ALA A 320 7.99 30.09 2.34
CA ALA A 320 8.88 29.00 2.73
C ALA A 320 8.39 27.66 2.16
N LYS A 321 9.33 26.84 1.66
CA LYS A 321 9.06 25.47 1.20
C LYS A 321 9.66 24.48 2.17
N GLY A 322 8.81 23.70 2.84
CA GLY A 322 9.25 22.61 3.69
C GLY A 322 9.73 21.40 2.90
N LYS A 323 10.63 20.63 3.52
CA LYS A 323 11.09 19.34 2.99
C LYS A 323 10.00 18.29 3.07
N ILE A 324 9.31 18.21 4.22
CA ILE A 324 8.26 17.23 4.50
C ILE A 324 6.90 17.88 4.73
N VAL A 325 6.81 19.21 4.91
CA VAL A 325 5.55 19.96 4.94
C VAL A 325 5.42 20.81 3.68
N GLU A 326 4.22 20.88 3.10
CA GLU A 326 3.92 21.74 1.95
C GLU A 326 2.55 22.38 2.04
N VAL A 327 2.27 23.33 1.16
CA VAL A 327 0.93 23.90 0.99
C VAL A 327 0.17 23.08 -0.04
N GLY A 328 -0.94 22.49 0.38
CA GLY A 328 -1.94 21.86 -0.48
C GLY A 328 -3.21 22.70 -0.60
N SER A 329 -4.21 22.15 -1.28
CA SER A 329 -5.52 22.79 -1.46
C SER A 329 -6.65 21.87 -1.01
N ALA A 330 -7.66 22.46 -0.37
CA ALA A 330 -8.93 21.82 -0.12
C ALA A 330 -10.06 22.70 -0.63
N THR A 331 -11.06 22.10 -1.23
CA THR A 331 -12.25 22.81 -1.71
C THR A 331 -13.47 22.30 -0.98
N ALA A 332 -14.36 23.20 -0.59
CA ALA A 332 -15.66 22.83 -0.05
C ALA A 332 -16.76 23.51 -0.84
N THR A 333 -17.78 22.75 -1.21
CA THR A 333 -18.96 23.24 -1.92
C THR A 333 -20.22 22.86 -1.17
N ARG A 334 -21.09 23.83 -0.98
CA ARG A 334 -22.39 23.64 -0.34
C ARG A 334 -23.35 23.04 -1.36
N GLY A 335 -23.74 21.79 -1.14
CA GLY A 335 -24.80 21.12 -1.87
C GLY A 335 -26.15 21.31 -1.19
N LYS A 336 -27.23 21.19 -1.96
CA LYS A 336 -28.58 21.09 -1.44
C LYS A 336 -29.24 19.85 -2.02
N SER A 337 -29.61 18.90 -1.16
CA SER A 337 -30.35 17.70 -1.52
C SER A 337 -31.71 17.72 -0.82
N GLY A 338 -32.73 18.21 -1.52
CA GLY A 338 -34.05 18.45 -0.94
C GLY A 338 -34.03 19.56 0.13
N GLU A 339 -34.41 19.22 1.37
CA GLU A 339 -34.38 20.13 2.52
C GLU A 339 -33.03 20.15 3.26
N TYR A 340 -32.14 19.20 2.96
CA TYR A 340 -30.82 19.10 3.60
C TYR A 340 -29.79 19.92 2.84
N GLU A 341 -29.03 20.72 3.58
CA GLU A 341 -27.85 21.41 3.09
C GLU A 341 -26.62 20.77 3.71
N ASP A 342 -25.68 20.37 2.87
CA ASP A 342 -24.46 19.69 3.29
C ASP A 342 -23.24 20.26 2.58
N TRP A 343 -22.08 20.14 3.19
CA TRP A 343 -20.81 20.56 2.63
C TRP A 343 -20.07 19.37 2.06
N HIS A 344 -19.94 19.33 0.75
CA HIS A 344 -19.05 18.40 0.10
C HIS A 344 -17.62 18.97 0.12
N ILE A 345 -16.70 18.31 0.81
CA ILE A 345 -15.30 18.71 0.94
C ILE A 345 -14.44 17.76 0.10
N SER A 346 -13.72 18.30 -0.89
CA SER A 346 -12.69 17.55 -1.64
C SER A 346 -11.31 17.85 -1.06
N THR A 347 -10.62 16.76 -0.72
CA THR A 347 -9.25 16.76 -0.19
C THR A 347 -8.29 15.94 -1.07
N ASP A 348 -8.68 15.64 -2.31
CA ASP A 348 -7.95 14.72 -3.21
C ASP A 348 -6.50 15.13 -3.44
N SER A 349 -6.22 16.44 -3.42
CA SER A 349 -4.85 16.96 -3.59
C SER A 349 -3.94 16.79 -2.36
N LEU A 350 -4.49 16.37 -1.22
CA LEU A 350 -3.76 16.18 0.03
C LEU A 350 -3.27 14.75 0.22
N ALA A 351 -3.94 13.78 -0.42
CA ALA A 351 -3.45 12.41 -0.56
C ALA A 351 -2.47 12.31 -1.74
N LEU A 352 -1.29 11.76 -1.51
CA LEU A 352 -0.21 11.68 -2.48
C LEU A 352 -0.21 10.30 -3.14
N PRO A 353 -0.28 10.23 -4.49
CA PRO A 353 -0.09 8.97 -5.19
C PRO A 353 1.38 8.54 -5.14
N VAL A 354 1.61 7.23 -5.26
CA VAL A 354 2.96 6.65 -5.34
C VAL A 354 3.65 7.05 -6.65
N LYS A 355 4.88 7.55 -6.59
CA LYS A 355 5.71 8.00 -7.73
C LYS A 355 6.97 7.16 -7.91
N GLU A 356 7.61 7.20 -9.08
CA GLU A 356 8.74 6.30 -9.45
C GLU A 356 9.93 6.42 -8.49
N ASP A 357 10.15 7.60 -7.94
CA ASP A 357 11.25 7.91 -7.04
C ASP A 357 10.90 7.69 -5.56
N ASP A 358 9.69 7.21 -5.24
CA ASP A 358 9.30 6.92 -3.87
C ASP A 358 9.88 5.59 -3.37
N PRO A 359 10.26 5.49 -2.08
CA PRO A 359 10.73 4.24 -1.51
C PRO A 359 9.68 3.13 -1.60
N PRO A 360 10.07 1.85 -1.75
CA PRO A 360 9.16 0.70 -1.70
C PRO A 360 8.30 0.64 -0.43
N GLU A 361 8.78 1.22 0.66
CA GLU A 361 8.07 1.32 1.94
C GLU A 361 6.87 2.26 1.87
N TYR A 362 6.76 3.16 0.88
CA TYR A 362 5.59 4.04 0.72
C TYR A 362 4.47 3.36 -0.05
N TRP A 363 3.32 3.16 0.61
CA TRP A 363 2.18 2.44 0.06
C TRP A 363 1.03 3.36 -0.37
N GLY A 364 1.18 4.68 -0.23
CA GLY A 364 0.18 5.67 -0.67
C GLY A 364 -1.04 5.75 0.24
N ASN A 365 -2.17 6.19 -0.31
CA ASN A 365 -3.45 6.22 0.39
C ASN A 365 -3.99 4.79 0.56
N PHE A 366 -3.88 4.27 1.77
CA PHE A 366 -4.08 2.85 2.07
C PHE A 366 -4.85 2.70 3.39
N SER A 367 -6.09 3.20 3.40
CA SER A 367 -6.87 3.47 4.62
C SER A 367 -8.12 2.60 4.81
N LEU A 368 -8.71 2.10 3.73
CA LEU A 368 -9.89 1.22 3.76
C LEU A 368 -9.57 -0.07 3.01
N LEU A 369 -9.49 -1.18 3.73
CA LEU A 369 -9.08 -2.45 3.16
C LEU A 369 -9.99 -3.57 3.60
N SER A 370 -10.22 -4.48 2.68
CA SER A 370 -11.01 -5.67 2.90
C SER A 370 -10.46 -6.49 4.08
N MET A 371 -11.36 -7.15 4.81
CA MET A 371 -10.98 -8.18 5.79
C MET A 371 -10.20 -9.33 5.14
N HIS A 372 -10.45 -9.56 3.86
CA HIS A 372 -9.74 -10.51 3.03
C HIS A 372 -8.90 -9.72 2.01
N PHE A 373 -7.67 -9.41 2.38
CA PHE A 373 -6.82 -8.51 1.62
C PHE A 373 -6.60 -8.98 0.17
N ILE A 374 -6.01 -10.17 -0.05
CA ILE A 374 -5.67 -10.69 -1.38
C ILE A 374 -6.93 -10.90 -2.21
N SER A 375 -7.95 -11.52 -1.63
CA SER A 375 -9.14 -11.89 -2.39
C SER A 375 -10.12 -10.73 -2.60
N GLY A 376 -10.17 -9.76 -1.68
CA GLY A 376 -11.20 -8.72 -1.65
C GLY A 376 -10.72 -7.30 -1.93
N THR A 377 -9.41 -7.01 -1.93
CA THR A 377 -8.93 -5.66 -2.27
C THR A 377 -8.92 -5.41 -3.78
N ASP A 378 -9.18 -4.15 -4.13
CA ASP A 378 -9.02 -3.53 -5.43
C ASP A 378 -7.70 -2.75 -5.55
N LYS A 379 -6.99 -2.51 -4.44
CA LYS A 379 -5.76 -1.72 -4.39
C LYS A 379 -4.60 -2.52 -3.80
N TYR A 380 -3.52 -2.58 -4.57
CA TYR A 380 -2.25 -3.16 -4.13
C TYR A 380 -1.21 -2.05 -4.01
N PRO A 381 -0.27 -2.13 -3.05
CA PRO A 381 0.84 -1.20 -2.99
C PRO A 381 1.65 -1.28 -4.29
N TRP A 382 2.27 -0.16 -4.65
CA TRP A 382 3.09 -0.02 -5.86
C TRP A 382 2.32 -0.14 -7.19
N MET A 383 1.00 -0.34 -7.16
CA MET A 383 0.17 -0.27 -8.35
C MET A 383 -0.43 1.14 -8.50
N PRO A 384 -0.32 1.77 -9.68
CA PRO A 384 -0.78 3.14 -9.87
C PRO A 384 -2.31 3.25 -10.01
N VAL A 385 -2.99 2.14 -10.28
CA VAL A 385 -4.43 2.08 -10.53
C VAL A 385 -5.05 0.92 -9.78
N ALA A 386 -6.30 1.10 -9.36
CA ALA A 386 -7.11 0.03 -8.80
C ALA A 386 -7.37 -1.05 -9.86
N VAL A 387 -7.42 -2.30 -9.44
CA VAL A 387 -7.71 -3.49 -10.27
C VAL A 387 -9.12 -3.41 -10.86
N CYS A 388 -10.04 -2.90 -10.07
CA CYS A 388 -11.39 -2.55 -10.46
C CYS A 388 -11.64 -1.18 -9.84
N PRO A 389 -11.73 -0.08 -10.61
CA PRO A 389 -12.11 1.21 -10.03
C PRO A 389 -13.48 1.03 -9.37
N GLU A 390 -13.55 1.25 -8.05
CA GLU A 390 -14.84 1.40 -7.38
C GLU A 390 -15.62 2.47 -8.13
N TYR A 391 -16.85 2.13 -8.54
CA TYR A 391 -17.87 3.16 -8.67
C TYR A 391 -18.11 3.69 -7.27
N ASP A 392 -18.07 5.01 -7.10
CA ASP A 392 -18.42 5.69 -5.85
C ASP A 392 -19.68 5.03 -5.26
N VAL A 393 -19.49 4.14 -4.29
CA VAL A 393 -20.59 3.72 -3.44
C VAL A 393 -20.74 4.86 -2.47
N LEU A 394 -21.53 5.85 -2.89
CA LEU A 394 -22.10 6.87 -2.02
C LEU A 394 -22.69 6.15 -0.80
N PHE A 395 -22.03 6.30 0.34
CA PHE A 395 -22.64 6.04 1.63
C PHE A 395 -22.97 7.37 2.28
#